data_AF-A0A2U2XF98-F1
#
_entry.id   AF-A0A2U2XF98-F1
#
_cell.length_a   1.000
_cell.length_b   1.000
_cell.length_c   1.000
_cell.angle_alpha   90.00
_cell.angle_beta   90.00
_cell.angle_gamma   90.00
#
_symmetry.space_group_name_H-M   'P 1'
#
loop_
_entity.id
_entity.type
_entity.pdbx_description
1 polymer ?
#
loop_
_entity_poly.entity_id
_entity_poly.type
_entity_poly.pdbx_seq_one_letter_code
_entity_poly.pdbx_strand_id
1 'polypeptide(L)'
;MYKEKPFLTPGQKLEDLDAELSYRLDPMSHENGNFKHKKDFLSTDDYFTVQLDIGVIGGIVFFHSDNSNNRITGISGNWTFSTDKDSLSLQVAFDQFTHRLFPILNEKLDSKRSWNLEIDKINYTETFKLIKPEEEYGFWKFYYKAHPK
;
A
#
# COMPACT_ATOMS: atom_id res chain seq x y z
N MET A 1 -22.09 -7.48 2.00
CA MET A 1 -21.45 -6.29 2.61
C MET A 1 -20.03 -6.67 2.96
N TYR A 2 -19.06 -5.96 2.36
CA TYR A 2 -17.62 -6.14 2.58
C TYR A 2 -17.28 -5.83 4.05
N LYS A 3 -16.54 -6.73 4.72
CA LYS A 3 -16.30 -6.71 6.18
C LYS A 3 -14.83 -6.65 6.57
N GLU A 4 -13.95 -6.20 5.69
CA GLU A 4 -12.54 -6.03 6.04
C GLU A 4 -12.15 -4.55 5.96
N LYS A 5 -11.65 -4.03 7.08
CA LYS A 5 -11.29 -2.63 7.24
C LYS A 5 -9.90 -2.42 6.62
N PRO A 6 -9.72 -1.46 5.69
CA PRO A 6 -8.38 -1.15 5.18
C PRO A 6 -7.47 -0.68 6.33
N PHE A 7 -6.17 -0.99 6.27
CA PHE A 7 -5.20 -0.69 7.33
C PHE A 7 -5.13 0.79 7.67
N LEU A 8 -5.20 1.63 6.64
CA LEU A 8 -5.25 3.09 6.75
C LEU A 8 -6.42 3.59 5.91
N THR A 9 -7.15 4.57 6.41
CA THR A 9 -8.27 5.19 5.69
C THR A 9 -8.16 6.71 5.72
N PRO A 10 -8.36 7.43 4.59
CA PRO A 10 -8.50 8.87 4.63
C PRO A 10 -9.64 9.28 5.58
N GLY A 11 -9.37 10.25 6.46
CA GLY A 11 -10.25 10.72 7.52
C GLY A 11 -10.07 10.01 8.87
N GLN A 12 -9.39 8.85 8.93
CA GLN A 12 -9.06 8.18 10.19
C GLN A 12 -8.09 9.04 11.01
N LYS A 13 -8.32 9.13 12.33
CA LYS A 13 -7.38 9.82 13.22
C LYS A 13 -6.16 8.94 13.50
N LEU A 14 -5.02 9.57 13.71
CA LEU A 14 -3.79 8.85 14.05
C LEU A 14 -3.91 8.07 15.38
N GLU A 15 -4.70 8.55 16.34
CA GLU A 15 -4.96 7.86 17.62
C GLU A 15 -5.79 6.57 17.47
N ASP A 16 -6.50 6.41 16.35
CA ASP A 16 -7.36 5.26 16.04
C ASP A 16 -6.65 4.24 15.13
N LEU A 17 -5.35 4.40 14.90
CA LEU A 17 -4.56 3.45 14.09
C LEU A 17 -4.34 2.15 14.84
N ASP A 18 -4.17 1.07 14.07
CA ASP A 18 -3.83 -0.23 14.63
C ASP A 18 -2.50 -0.12 15.40
N ALA A 19 -2.49 -0.64 16.63
CA ALA A 19 -1.31 -0.60 17.50
C ALA A 19 -0.15 -1.45 16.96
N GLU A 20 -0.43 -2.40 16.07
CA GLU A 20 0.59 -3.21 15.39
C GLU A 20 1.32 -2.44 14.27
N LEU A 21 0.76 -1.32 13.79
CA LEU A 21 1.35 -0.53 12.72
C LEU A 21 2.35 0.50 13.28
N SER A 22 3.63 0.28 13.02
CA SER A 22 4.70 1.20 13.40
C SER A 22 4.99 2.18 12.27
N TYR A 23 5.05 3.45 12.62
CA TYR A 23 5.34 4.52 11.68
C TYR A 23 6.14 5.64 12.36
N ARG A 24 6.83 6.43 11.56
CA ARG A 24 7.52 7.65 12.03
C ARG A 24 7.23 8.82 11.10
N LEU A 25 7.44 10.02 11.63
CA LEU A 25 7.46 11.22 10.82
C LEU A 25 8.58 11.10 9.77
N ASP A 26 8.28 11.41 8.52
CA ASP A 26 9.28 11.49 7.47
C ASP A 26 10.29 12.60 7.84
N PRO A 27 11.60 12.29 7.94
CA PRO A 27 12.64 13.28 8.23
C PRO A 27 12.60 14.49 7.30
N MET A 28 12.15 14.31 6.05
CA MET A 28 12.06 15.34 5.03
C MET A 28 10.74 16.12 5.06
N SER A 29 9.80 15.74 5.94
CA SER A 29 8.48 16.36 5.97
C SER A 29 8.54 17.87 6.22
N HIS A 30 9.53 18.33 7.00
CA HIS A 30 9.77 19.75 7.25
C HIS A 30 10.18 20.55 6.00
N GLU A 31 10.81 19.90 5.02
CA GLU A 31 11.31 20.53 3.80
C GLU A 31 10.25 20.66 2.70
N ASN A 32 9.13 19.93 2.81
CA ASN A 32 8.06 19.89 1.80
C ASN A 32 7.18 21.16 1.74
N GLY A 33 7.58 22.26 2.39
CA GLY A 33 6.92 23.58 2.34
C GLY A 33 5.51 23.65 2.96
N ASN A 34 4.88 22.50 3.21
CA ASN A 34 3.50 22.35 3.67
C ASN A 34 3.41 21.85 5.12
N PHE A 35 4.54 21.78 5.84
CA PHE A 35 4.61 21.26 7.21
C PHE A 35 3.76 22.04 8.22
N LYS A 36 3.42 23.30 7.88
CA LYS A 36 2.47 24.12 8.65
C LYS A 36 1.07 23.50 8.67
N HIS A 37 0.68 22.78 7.61
CA HIS A 37 -0.67 22.24 7.44
C HIS A 37 -0.74 20.73 7.47
N LYS A 38 0.35 20.03 7.12
CA LYS A 38 0.39 18.57 7.02
C LYS A 38 1.68 17.99 7.61
N LYS A 39 1.62 16.74 8.04
CA LYS A 39 2.77 15.91 8.40
C LYS A 39 2.80 14.68 7.52
N ASP A 40 3.99 14.31 7.08
CA ASP A 40 4.21 13.12 6.27
C ASP A 40 4.78 12.03 7.16
N PHE A 41 4.28 10.81 7.00
CA PHE A 41 4.68 9.65 7.78
C PHE A 41 5.06 8.51 6.84
N LEU A 42 5.96 7.67 7.32
CA LEU A 42 6.39 6.44 6.66
C LEU A 42 6.31 5.26 7.64
N SER A 43 5.88 4.10 7.15
CA SER A 43 5.91 2.84 7.90
C SER A 43 7.35 2.46 8.22
N THR A 44 7.59 1.98 9.45
CA THR A 44 8.94 1.66 9.94
C THR A 44 9.17 0.20 10.26
N ASP A 45 8.12 -0.60 10.25
CA ASP A 45 8.19 -2.04 10.51
C ASP A 45 7.93 -2.86 9.25
N ASP A 46 8.12 -4.17 9.40
CA ASP A 46 7.92 -5.16 8.35
C ASP A 46 6.44 -5.55 8.22
N TYR A 47 5.49 -4.79 8.78
CA TYR A 47 4.06 -5.12 8.75
C TYR A 47 3.56 -5.33 7.31
N PHE A 48 4.03 -4.46 6.40
CA PHE A 48 3.72 -4.49 4.97
C PHE A 48 4.60 -5.42 4.14
N THR A 49 5.54 -6.12 4.78
CA THR A 49 6.38 -7.14 4.14
C THR A 49 5.70 -8.50 4.24
N VAL A 50 5.62 -9.22 3.12
CA VAL A 50 5.08 -10.58 3.05
C VAL A 50 6.23 -11.54 2.75
N GLN A 51 6.54 -12.43 3.70
CA GLN A 51 7.51 -13.51 3.53
C GLN A 51 6.84 -14.68 2.80
N LEU A 52 7.51 -15.20 1.77
CA LEU A 52 7.07 -16.34 0.98
C LEU A 52 8.14 -17.43 1.04
N ASP A 53 7.78 -18.69 0.80
CA ASP A 53 8.77 -19.78 0.68
C ASP A 53 9.72 -19.58 -0.52
N ILE A 54 9.26 -18.84 -1.52
CA ILE A 54 9.89 -18.61 -2.83
C ILE A 54 10.42 -17.18 -3.01
N GLY A 55 10.45 -16.39 -1.94
CA GLY A 55 10.92 -15.01 -2.01
C GLY A 55 10.31 -14.09 -0.96
N VAL A 56 10.36 -12.79 -1.23
CA VAL A 56 9.83 -11.75 -0.34
C VAL A 56 9.14 -10.66 -1.13
N ILE A 57 8.04 -10.16 -0.59
CA ILE A 57 7.37 -8.96 -1.09
C ILE A 57 7.65 -7.85 -0.10
N GLY A 58 8.60 -6.97 -0.45
CA GLY A 58 8.96 -5.82 0.37
C GLY A 58 7.98 -4.69 0.14
N GLY A 59 7.42 -4.15 1.23
CA GLY A 59 6.40 -3.09 1.20
C GLY A 59 6.80 -1.87 2.01
N ILE A 60 6.43 -0.69 1.52
CA ILE A 60 6.49 0.56 2.28
C ILE A 60 5.23 1.38 2.05
N VAL A 61 4.71 1.96 3.12
CA VAL A 61 3.52 2.80 3.09
C VAL A 61 3.86 4.19 3.62
N PHE A 62 3.41 5.19 2.88
CA PHE A 62 3.49 6.61 3.22
C PHE A 62 2.09 7.16 3.38
N PHE A 63 1.88 8.01 4.36
CA PHE A 63 0.61 8.73 4.51
C PHE A 63 0.82 10.13 5.06
N HIS A 64 -0.14 11.00 4.81
CA HIS A 64 -0.10 12.38 5.25
C HIS A 64 -1.22 12.61 6.26
N SER A 65 -0.97 13.32 7.35
CA SER A 65 -2.03 13.80 8.24
C SER A 65 -2.16 15.31 8.20
N ASP A 66 -3.36 15.83 8.46
CA ASP A 66 -3.51 17.25 8.79
C ASP A 66 -2.97 17.55 10.19
N ASN A 67 -2.54 18.79 10.43
CA ASN A 67 -2.03 19.21 11.75
C ASN A 67 -3.13 19.62 12.74
N SER A 68 -4.33 19.96 12.26
CA SER A 68 -5.39 20.53 13.11
C SER A 68 -6.13 19.47 13.92
N ASN A 69 -6.33 18.29 13.32
CA ASN A 69 -7.11 17.18 13.85
C ASN A 69 -6.37 15.84 13.78
N ASN A 70 -5.14 15.81 13.25
CA ASN A 70 -4.35 14.59 13.07
C ASN A 70 -5.14 13.50 12.35
N ARG A 71 -5.82 13.85 11.25
CA ARG A 71 -6.50 12.87 10.39
C ARG A 71 -5.71 12.61 9.13
N ILE A 72 -5.74 11.37 8.67
CA ILE A 72 -5.12 10.98 7.41
C ILE A 72 -5.81 11.70 6.25
N THR A 73 -5.02 12.35 5.40
CA THR A 73 -5.49 13.10 4.22
C THR A 73 -5.05 12.46 2.90
N GLY A 74 -4.29 11.37 2.96
CA GLY A 74 -3.86 10.63 1.78
C GLY A 74 -2.91 9.51 2.18
N ILE A 75 -2.95 8.43 1.42
CA ILE A 75 -2.12 7.23 1.62
C ILE A 75 -1.53 6.85 0.28
N SER A 76 -0.29 6.37 0.30
CA SER A 76 0.35 5.72 -0.83
C SER A 76 1.19 4.54 -0.35
N GLY A 77 1.21 3.47 -1.12
CA GLY A 77 2.02 2.30 -0.82
C GLY A 77 2.74 1.80 -2.05
N ASN A 78 3.93 1.24 -1.85
CA ASN A 78 4.69 0.57 -2.88
C ASN A 78 5.16 -0.80 -2.40
N TRP A 79 5.02 -1.81 -3.26
CA TRP A 79 5.54 -3.14 -3.03
C TRP A 79 6.36 -3.61 -4.23
N THR A 80 7.46 -4.29 -3.93
CA THR A 80 8.32 -4.95 -4.90
C THR A 80 8.31 -6.45 -4.65
N PHE A 81 8.03 -7.24 -5.69
CA PHE A 81 7.94 -8.69 -5.61
C PHE A 81 9.28 -9.29 -6.01
N SER A 82 10.04 -9.73 -5.02
CA SER A 82 11.32 -10.42 -5.18
C SER A 82 11.09 -11.93 -5.01
N THR A 83 10.51 -12.56 -6.03
CA THR A 83 10.09 -13.97 -6.05
C THR A 83 10.56 -14.67 -7.32
N ASP A 84 10.55 -16.00 -7.32
CA ASP A 84 10.73 -16.81 -8.53
C ASP A 84 9.75 -16.39 -9.63
N LYS A 85 10.26 -16.34 -10.87
CA LYS A 85 9.60 -15.68 -12.02
C LYS A 85 8.67 -16.57 -12.82
N ASP A 86 8.61 -17.86 -12.52
CA ASP A 86 7.64 -18.71 -13.18
C ASP A 86 6.22 -18.28 -12.81
N SER A 87 5.31 -18.42 -13.78
CA SER A 87 3.95 -17.86 -13.67
C SER A 87 3.16 -18.43 -12.49
N LEU A 88 3.48 -19.65 -12.02
CA LEU A 88 2.79 -20.29 -10.90
C LEU A 88 3.27 -19.67 -9.58
N SER A 89 4.59 -19.62 -9.36
CA SER A 89 5.21 -18.99 -8.19
C SER A 89 4.78 -17.54 -8.03
N LEU A 90 4.76 -16.77 -9.12
CA LEU A 90 4.32 -15.38 -9.08
C LEU A 90 2.82 -15.24 -8.78
N GLN A 91 1.97 -16.14 -9.29
CA GLN A 91 0.54 -16.11 -8.96
C GLN A 91 0.31 -16.42 -7.49
N VAL A 92 1.02 -17.42 -6.94
CA VAL A 92 0.99 -17.73 -5.50
C VAL A 92 1.42 -16.52 -4.67
N ALA A 93 2.46 -15.81 -5.10
CA ALA A 93 2.90 -14.58 -4.45
C ALA A 93 1.82 -13.49 -4.46
N PHE A 94 1.10 -13.30 -5.57
CA PHE A 94 -0.03 -12.36 -5.66
C PHE A 94 -1.19 -12.74 -4.76
N ASP A 95 -1.53 -14.02 -4.70
CA ASP A 95 -2.64 -14.52 -3.89
C ASP A 95 -2.33 -14.35 -2.39
N GLN A 96 -1.12 -14.72 -1.94
CA GLN A 96 -0.70 -14.51 -0.55
C GLN A 96 -0.62 -13.02 -0.19
N PHE A 97 -0.10 -12.19 -1.10
CA PHE A 97 -0.05 -10.73 -0.92
C PHE A 97 -1.42 -10.12 -0.76
N THR A 98 -2.35 -10.43 -1.68
CA THR A 98 -3.70 -9.87 -1.64
C THR A 98 -4.49 -10.43 -0.46
N HIS A 99 -4.36 -11.72 -0.16
CA HIS A 99 -5.02 -12.30 1.02
C HIS A 99 -4.57 -11.62 2.33
N ARG A 100 -3.29 -11.26 2.46
CA ARG A 100 -2.79 -10.60 3.67
C ARG A 100 -3.09 -9.10 3.70
N LEU A 101 -2.86 -8.39 2.59
CA LEU A 101 -2.84 -6.93 2.59
C LEU A 101 -4.01 -6.27 1.86
N PHE A 102 -4.55 -6.91 0.83
CA PHE A 102 -5.64 -6.33 0.03
C PHE A 102 -6.67 -7.40 -0.35
N PRO A 103 -7.45 -7.93 0.60
CA PRO A 103 -8.32 -9.08 0.31
C PRO A 103 -9.38 -8.77 -0.75
N ILE A 104 -9.75 -7.50 -0.91
CA ILE A 104 -10.61 -7.01 -2.01
C ILE A 104 -10.06 -7.29 -3.42
N LEU A 105 -8.77 -7.58 -3.51
CA LEU A 105 -8.03 -7.91 -4.73
C LEU A 105 -7.75 -9.40 -4.90
N ASN A 106 -8.21 -10.25 -3.98
CA ASN A 106 -8.01 -11.68 -4.07
C ASN A 106 -8.49 -12.20 -5.44
N GLU A 107 -7.65 -12.99 -6.10
CA GLU A 107 -7.86 -13.56 -7.45
C GLU A 107 -8.01 -12.53 -8.59
N LYS A 108 -7.76 -11.23 -8.35
CA LYS A 108 -7.87 -10.18 -9.39
C LYS A 108 -6.55 -9.87 -10.10
N LEU A 109 -5.42 -10.18 -9.47
CA LEU A 109 -4.10 -9.94 -10.04
C LEU A 109 -3.71 -11.10 -10.99
N ASP A 110 -3.11 -10.74 -12.13
CA ASP A 110 -2.75 -11.67 -13.21
C ASP A 110 -1.26 -11.51 -13.53
N SER A 111 -0.50 -12.62 -13.44
CA SER A 111 0.95 -12.69 -13.70
C SER A 111 1.35 -12.45 -15.15
N LYS A 112 0.40 -12.26 -16.08
CA LYS A 112 0.71 -12.09 -17.51
C LYS A 112 0.84 -10.63 -17.94
N ARG A 113 0.19 -9.69 -17.24
CA ARG A 113 0.06 -8.29 -17.69
C ARG A 113 0.03 -7.28 -16.54
N SER A 114 0.36 -6.03 -16.86
CA SER A 114 0.06 -4.91 -15.97
C SER A 114 -1.46 -4.75 -15.79
N TRP A 115 -1.85 -4.25 -14.65
CA TRP A 115 -3.25 -4.16 -14.24
C TRP A 115 -3.50 -2.89 -13.41
N ASN A 116 -4.71 -2.36 -13.48
CA ASN A 116 -5.16 -1.27 -12.61
C ASN A 116 -6.62 -1.47 -12.19
N LEU A 117 -6.97 -0.91 -11.04
CA LEU A 117 -8.34 -0.83 -10.55
C LEU A 117 -8.51 0.44 -9.73
N GLU A 118 -9.65 1.07 -9.91
CA GLU A 118 -10.12 2.15 -9.07
C GLU A 118 -11.40 1.74 -8.35
N ILE A 119 -11.49 2.06 -7.06
CA ILE A 119 -12.66 1.79 -6.24
C ILE A 119 -13.10 3.10 -5.58
N ASP A 120 -14.26 3.58 -5.99
CA ASP A 120 -14.92 4.70 -5.35
C ASP A 120 -15.54 4.30 -4.01
N LYS A 121 -15.16 5.02 -2.95
CA LYS A 121 -15.83 4.99 -1.65
C LYS A 121 -16.59 6.30 -1.46
N ILE A 122 -17.35 6.38 -0.36
CA ILE A 122 -18.16 7.57 -0.06
C ILE A 122 -17.28 8.83 0.05
N ASN A 123 -16.13 8.73 0.75
CA ASN A 123 -15.31 9.89 1.12
C ASN A 123 -13.92 9.93 0.48
N TYR A 124 -13.55 8.88 -0.26
CA TYR A 124 -12.22 8.75 -0.86
C TYR A 124 -12.28 7.77 -2.03
N THR A 125 -11.21 7.73 -2.81
CA THR A 125 -11.04 6.81 -3.93
C THR A 125 -9.73 6.05 -3.76
N GLU A 126 -9.80 4.74 -3.94
CA GLU A 126 -8.63 3.84 -3.91
C GLU A 126 -8.21 3.48 -5.31
N THR A 127 -6.91 3.61 -5.60
CA THR A 127 -6.31 3.22 -6.86
C THR A 127 -5.24 2.17 -6.61
N PHE A 128 -5.34 1.06 -7.34
CA PHE A 128 -4.40 -0.05 -7.31
C PHE A 128 -3.77 -0.20 -8.68
N LYS A 129 -2.46 -0.43 -8.74
CA LYS A 129 -1.75 -0.61 -10.00
C LYS A 129 -0.65 -1.65 -9.85
N LEU A 130 -0.75 -2.73 -10.63
CA LEU A 130 0.30 -3.73 -10.79
C LEU A 130 1.05 -3.44 -12.10
N ILE A 131 2.38 -3.36 -12.02
CA ILE A 131 3.25 -3.10 -13.15
C ILE A 131 4.14 -4.33 -13.38
N LYS A 132 3.99 -4.92 -14.57
CA LYS A 132 4.88 -5.95 -15.08
C LYS A 132 6.26 -5.34 -15.38
N PRO A 133 7.37 -6.01 -15.04
CA PRO A 133 8.69 -5.53 -15.42
C PRO A 133 8.84 -5.51 -16.96
N GLU A 134 9.48 -4.47 -17.48
CA GLU A 134 9.79 -4.34 -18.91
C GLU A 134 10.95 -5.26 -19.30
N GLU A 135 11.89 -5.45 -18.39
CA GLU A 135 13.06 -6.31 -18.57
C GLU A 135 12.80 -7.71 -18.01
N GLU A 136 13.37 -8.73 -18.67
CA GLU A 136 13.35 -10.12 -18.21
C GLU A 136 13.89 -10.27 -16.78
N TYR A 137 14.85 -9.42 -16.40
CA TYR A 137 15.45 -9.41 -15.06
C TYR A 137 14.75 -8.50 -14.04
N GLY A 138 13.73 -7.73 -14.42
CA GLY A 138 13.04 -6.80 -13.53
C GLY A 138 12.11 -7.44 -12.49
N PHE A 139 11.67 -6.63 -11.53
CA PHE A 139 10.71 -7.00 -10.49
C PHE A 139 9.31 -6.46 -10.79
N TRP A 140 8.29 -7.23 -10.42
CA TRP A 140 6.92 -6.71 -10.41
C TRP A 140 6.76 -5.66 -9.32
N LYS A 141 6.01 -4.62 -9.63
CA LYS A 141 5.74 -3.51 -8.70
C LYS A 141 4.25 -3.35 -8.51
N PHE A 142 3.81 -3.23 -7.26
CA PHE A 142 2.45 -2.88 -6.94
C PHE A 142 2.40 -1.50 -6.27
N TYR A 143 1.47 -0.68 -6.71
CA TYR A 143 1.25 0.66 -6.19
C TYR A 143 -0.18 0.75 -5.66
N TYR A 144 -0.31 1.35 -4.49
CA TYR A 144 -1.58 1.70 -3.88
C TYR A 144 -1.64 3.20 -3.65
N LYS A 145 -2.80 3.81 -3.85
CA LYS A 145 -3.10 5.16 -3.39
C LYS A 145 -4.51 5.22 -2.87
N ALA A 146 -4.73 5.95 -1.79
CA ALA A 146 -6.06 6.37 -1.37
C ALA A 146 -6.06 7.88 -1.15
N HIS A 147 -6.95 8.57 -1.84
CA HIS A 147 -7.05 10.03 -1.79
C HIS A 147 -8.48 10.46 -1.47
N PRO A 148 -8.67 11.46 -0.58
CA PRO A 148 -9.98 12.00 -0.27
C PRO A 148 -10.60 12.66 -1.50
N LYS A 149 -11.93 12.70 -1.52
CA LYS A 149 -12.72 13.42 -2.52
C LYS A 149 -12.76 14.92 -2.24
#